data_AF-A0A1G8LEM6-F1
#
_entry.id   AF-A0A1G8LEM6-F1
#
_cell.length_a   1.000
_cell.length_b   1.000
_cell.length_c   1.000
_cell.angle_alpha   90.00
_cell.angle_beta   90.00
_cell.angle_gamma   90.00
#
_symmetry.space_group_name_H-M   'P 1'
#
loop_
_entity.id
_entity.type
_entity.pdbx_description
1 polymer ?
#
loop_
_entity_poly.entity_id
_entity_poly.type
_entity_poly.pdbx_seq_one_letter_code
_entity_poly.pdbx_strand_id
1 'polypeptide(L)'
;MPLSLPPSLIAKKNAVAGDGAWLTLFEIFAPTETLYLVPNNEDITWNGNVYEAFALEVGELKQQSDGSFISFQVGVANQTQAVQPYLEETHGLVGCKCRLIVVNSSLLNEVVADLICVYDIIGAEADEDWVRFTLGRPSLFKRRFPPFRAQPRSCPLRFGKARCGYSGSEFTSCGGTLDDCRERGNSVRFGGRPGLQAKGARYI
;
A
#
# COMPACT_ATOMS: atom_id res chain seq x y z
N MET A 1 1.88 12.69 -8.06
CA MET A 1 2.42 14.06 -8.14
C MET A 1 3.75 14.05 -7.41
N PRO A 2 4.82 14.66 -7.95
CA PRO A 2 6.06 14.80 -7.20
C PRO A 2 5.79 15.55 -5.90
N LEU A 3 6.46 15.14 -4.81
CA LEU A 3 6.36 15.85 -3.54
C LEU A 3 6.88 17.27 -3.75
N SER A 4 6.07 18.28 -3.43
CA SER A 4 6.54 19.67 -3.44
C SER A 4 7.42 19.87 -2.20
N LEU A 5 8.73 19.90 -2.38
CA LEU A 5 9.67 20.08 -1.27
C LEU A 5 9.66 21.55 -0.82
N PRO A 6 9.61 21.84 0.49
CA PRO A 6 9.70 23.22 0.96
C PRO A 6 11.13 23.76 0.83
N PRO A 7 11.31 25.10 0.80
CA PRO A 7 12.61 25.73 0.62
C PRO A 7 13.66 25.32 1.67
N SER A 8 13.25 25.11 2.92
CA SER A 8 14.12 24.66 4.03
C SER A 8 14.79 23.32 3.73
N LEU A 9 14.02 22.36 3.23
CA LEU A 9 14.51 21.02 2.88
C LEU A 9 15.33 21.02 1.59
N ILE A 10 14.94 21.83 0.58
CA ILE A 10 15.73 22.00 -0.65
C ILE A 10 17.13 22.54 -0.33
N ALA A 11 17.22 23.53 0.56
CA ALA A 11 18.50 24.09 0.97
C ALA A 11 19.41 23.04 1.63
N LYS A 12 18.85 22.19 2.50
CA LYS A 12 19.60 21.09 3.14
C LYS A 12 20.01 20.00 2.16
N LYS A 13 19.14 19.63 1.21
CA LYS A 13 19.42 18.62 0.18
C LYS A 13 20.53 19.04 -0.78
N ASN A 14 20.55 20.31 -1.17
CA ASN A 14 21.54 20.84 -2.10
C ASN A 14 22.85 21.26 -1.42
N ALA A 15 22.89 21.25 -0.08
CA ALA A 15 24.10 21.57 0.66
C ALA A 15 25.14 20.46 0.49
N VAL A 16 26.36 20.83 0.07
CA VAL A 16 27.48 19.89 -0.09
C VAL A 16 27.93 19.33 1.27
N ALA A 17 27.86 20.16 2.30
CA ALA A 17 28.05 19.78 3.70
C ALA A 17 26.90 20.39 4.51
N GLY A 18 26.28 19.59 5.37
CA GLY A 18 25.14 19.99 6.17
C GLY A 18 25.35 19.61 7.63
N ASP A 19 24.82 20.44 8.51
CA ASP A 19 24.55 20.06 9.89
C ASP A 19 23.23 19.27 9.88
N GLY A 20 23.26 18.02 10.33
CA GLY A 20 22.14 17.07 10.33
C GLY A 20 22.34 15.82 9.48
N ALA A 21 21.96 14.66 10.03
CA ALA A 21 21.98 13.38 9.33
C ALA A 21 20.66 13.13 8.59
N TRP A 22 20.72 12.39 7.49
CA TRP A 22 19.53 11.90 6.79
C TRP A 22 19.08 10.58 7.42
N LEU A 23 17.90 10.58 8.00
CA LEU A 23 17.31 9.43 8.69
C LEU A 23 16.25 8.79 7.81
N THR A 24 16.26 7.46 7.74
CA THR A 24 15.24 6.69 7.01
C THR A 24 14.27 6.10 8.01
N LEU A 25 13.12 6.72 8.17
CA LEU A 25 12.05 6.22 9.02
C LEU A 25 11.36 5.05 8.31
N PHE A 26 11.11 3.98 9.07
CA PHE A 26 10.40 2.81 8.59
C PHE A 26 9.14 2.58 9.41
N GLU A 27 8.00 2.65 8.75
CA GLU A 27 6.70 2.38 9.36
C GLU A 27 6.14 1.07 8.80
N ILE A 28 5.70 0.17 9.69
CA ILE A 28 5.06 -1.09 9.32
C ILE A 28 3.63 -1.08 9.83
N PHE A 29 2.65 -1.14 8.93
CA PHE A 29 1.23 -1.19 9.29
C PHE A 29 0.82 -2.64 9.57
N ALA A 30 1.13 -3.13 10.77
CA ALA A 30 0.64 -4.42 11.24
C ALA A 30 -0.85 -4.35 11.61
N PRO A 31 -1.57 -5.49 11.70
CA PRO A 31 -3.00 -5.51 11.99
C PRO A 31 -3.37 -4.97 13.38
N THR A 32 -2.50 -5.21 14.37
CA THR A 32 -2.74 -4.85 15.77
C THR A 32 -2.30 -3.41 16.06
N GLU A 33 -1.12 -3.02 15.56
CA GLU A 33 -0.58 -1.69 15.71
C GLU A 33 0.42 -1.33 14.60
N THR A 34 0.85 -0.06 14.55
CA THR A 34 1.87 0.39 13.60
C THR A 34 3.21 0.50 14.30
N LEU A 35 4.22 -0.18 13.76
CA LEU A 35 5.59 -0.10 14.27
C LEU A 35 6.29 1.10 13.64
N TYR A 36 6.99 1.89 14.44
CA TYR A 36 7.73 3.09 14.03
C TYR A 36 9.21 2.92 14.37
N LEU A 37 10.04 2.69 13.36
CA LEU A 37 11.46 2.37 13.54
C LEU A 37 12.35 3.40 12.84
N VAL A 38 13.51 3.70 13.43
CA VAL A 38 14.52 4.60 12.85
C VAL A 38 15.94 4.05 13.05
N PRO A 39 16.83 4.10 12.02
CA PRO A 39 18.25 3.77 12.17
C PRO A 39 18.96 4.94 12.83
N ASN A 40 18.78 5.08 14.13
CA ASN A 40 19.42 6.10 14.95
C ASN A 40 19.81 5.51 16.30
N ASN A 41 20.67 6.20 17.04
CA ASN A 41 21.07 5.79 18.39
C ASN A 41 20.06 6.19 19.47
N GLU A 42 19.14 7.11 19.14
CA GLU A 42 18.15 7.68 20.05
C GLU A 42 16.78 7.73 19.37
N ASP A 43 15.73 7.59 20.18
CA ASP A 43 14.35 7.72 19.73
C ASP A 43 14.11 9.14 19.24
N ILE A 44 13.32 9.29 18.18
CA ILE A 44 12.98 10.59 17.63
C ILE A 44 11.47 10.77 17.56
N THR A 45 11.02 12.01 17.71
CA THR A 45 9.61 12.35 17.52
C THR A 45 9.44 13.04 16.17
N TRP A 46 8.58 12.48 15.32
CA TRP A 46 8.26 13.09 14.02
C TRP A 46 6.78 12.91 13.71
N ASN A 47 6.12 13.99 13.26
CA ASN A 47 4.69 14.03 12.98
C ASN A 47 3.81 13.55 14.17
N GLY A 48 4.24 13.80 15.40
CA GLY A 48 3.53 13.40 16.62
C GLY A 48 3.67 11.94 17.03
N ASN A 49 4.42 11.13 16.27
CA ASN A 49 4.74 9.74 16.62
C ASN A 49 6.19 9.63 17.10
N VAL A 50 6.42 8.75 18.08
CA VAL A 50 7.77 8.39 18.53
C VAL A 50 8.26 7.23 17.66
N TYR A 51 9.42 7.40 17.06
CA TYR A 51 10.14 6.37 16.32
C TYR A 51 11.23 5.81 17.20
N GLU A 52 11.16 4.51 17.42
CA GLU A 52 12.09 3.78 18.27
C GLU A 52 13.42 3.56 17.55
N ALA A 53 14.51 3.82 18.27
CA ALA A 53 15.87 3.59 17.82
C ALA A 53 16.10 2.11 17.57
N PHE A 54 16.30 1.75 16.30
CA PHE A 54 16.43 0.37 15.89
C PHE A 54 17.43 0.21 14.75
N ALA A 55 18.27 -0.83 14.82
CA ALA A 55 19.21 -1.11 13.74
C ALA A 55 18.45 -1.58 12.49
N LEU A 56 18.58 -0.81 11.41
CA LEU A 56 17.93 -1.08 10.12
C LEU A 56 18.97 -1.09 9.00
N GLU A 57 18.84 -2.06 8.10
CA GLU A 57 19.62 -2.17 6.87
C GLU A 57 18.69 -2.06 5.66
N VAL A 58 18.87 -1.02 4.84
CA VAL A 58 18.12 -0.88 3.59
C VAL A 58 18.98 -1.43 2.46
N GLY A 59 18.55 -2.55 1.89
CA GLY A 59 19.20 -3.19 0.76
C GLY A 59 19.02 -2.40 -0.54
N GLU A 60 19.84 -2.75 -1.53
CA GLU A 60 19.79 -2.11 -2.84
C GLU A 60 18.54 -2.48 -3.63
N LEU A 61 18.00 -1.50 -4.36
CA LEU A 61 16.96 -1.71 -5.36
C LEU A 61 17.53 -2.48 -6.54
N LYS A 62 17.28 -3.80 -6.58
CA LYS A 62 17.67 -4.65 -7.70
C LYS A 62 16.61 -4.58 -8.79
N GLN A 63 16.93 -3.90 -9.88
CA GLN A 63 16.14 -3.95 -11.11
C GLN A 63 16.66 -5.10 -11.97
N GLN A 64 15.86 -6.16 -12.12
CA GLN A 64 16.21 -7.26 -13.01
C GLN A 64 15.75 -6.96 -14.45
N SER A 65 16.53 -7.41 -15.42
CA SER A 65 16.28 -7.17 -16.86
C SER A 65 15.18 -8.07 -17.45
N ASP A 66 14.65 -9.00 -16.66
CA ASP A 66 13.63 -9.98 -17.05
C ASP A 66 12.19 -9.43 -16.95
N GLY A 67 12.03 -8.16 -16.56
CA GLY A 67 10.72 -7.55 -16.34
C GLY A 67 10.05 -7.99 -15.04
N SER A 68 10.78 -8.67 -14.14
CA SER A 68 10.30 -8.96 -12.79
C SER A 68 10.13 -7.69 -11.97
N PHE A 69 9.30 -7.77 -10.93
CA PHE A 69 9.01 -6.61 -10.09
C PHE A 69 10.25 -6.17 -9.35
N ILE A 70 10.51 -4.85 -9.37
CA ILE A 70 11.54 -4.25 -8.54
C ILE A 70 11.17 -4.48 -7.08
N SER A 71 11.99 -5.27 -6.40
CA SER A 71 11.94 -5.52 -4.98
C SER A 71 13.31 -5.25 -4.36
N PHE A 72 13.31 -4.98 -3.06
CA PHE A 72 14.51 -4.84 -2.26
C PHE A 72 14.20 -5.33 -0.85
N GLN A 73 15.25 -5.61 -0.09
CA GLN A 73 15.11 -6.13 1.26
C GLN A 73 15.42 -5.02 2.27
N VAL A 74 14.64 -4.96 3.34
CA VAL A 74 14.93 -4.16 4.52
C VAL A 74 15.14 -5.10 5.69
N GLY A 75 16.35 -5.10 6.25
CA GLY A 75 16.70 -5.82 7.46
C GLY A 75 16.37 -4.98 8.69
N VAL A 76 15.72 -5.60 9.67
CA VAL A 76 15.49 -5.07 11.01
C VAL A 76 16.15 -6.01 11.99
N ALA A 77 16.96 -5.52 12.93
CA ALA A 77 17.59 -6.42 13.90
C ALA A 77 16.54 -7.22 14.71
N ASN A 78 16.89 -8.43 15.16
CA ASN A 78 15.98 -9.29 15.91
C ASN A 78 16.42 -9.52 17.36
N GLN A 79 17.46 -8.82 17.82
CA GLN A 79 18.12 -9.07 19.11
C GLN A 79 17.20 -8.89 20.33
N THR A 80 16.22 -7.99 20.23
CA THR A 80 15.24 -7.74 21.30
C THR A 80 13.98 -8.59 21.15
N GLN A 81 13.87 -9.39 20.08
CA GLN A 81 12.66 -10.12 19.68
C GLN A 81 11.40 -9.25 19.59
N ALA A 82 11.54 -7.92 19.51
CA ALA A 82 10.39 -7.00 19.52
C ALA A 82 9.49 -7.19 18.29
N VAL A 83 10.08 -7.53 17.13
CA VAL A 83 9.35 -7.71 15.87
C VAL A 83 8.81 -9.14 15.71
N GLN A 84 9.34 -10.10 16.49
CA GLN A 84 9.08 -11.53 16.33
C GLN A 84 7.62 -11.95 16.64
N PRO A 85 6.97 -11.44 17.71
CA PRO A 85 5.55 -11.71 17.97
C PRO A 85 4.64 -11.32 16.80
N TYR A 86 4.92 -10.19 16.13
CA TYR A 86 4.12 -9.73 14.99
C TYR A 86 4.27 -10.64 13.76
N LEU A 87 5.48 -11.19 13.55
CA LEU A 87 5.71 -12.17 12.48
C LEU A 87 4.94 -13.46 12.73
N GLU A 88 4.91 -13.94 13.98
CA GLU A 88 4.23 -15.18 14.35
C GLU A 88 2.70 -15.04 14.27
N GLU A 89 2.14 -13.91 14.72
CA GLU A 89 0.70 -13.67 14.71
C GLU A 89 0.14 -13.52 13.28
N THR A 90 0.95 -13.02 12.33
CA THR A 90 0.47 -12.63 10.99
C THR A 90 1.08 -13.42 9.84
N HIS A 91 1.73 -14.56 10.13
CA HIS A 91 2.46 -15.35 9.13
C HIS A 91 3.46 -14.51 8.32
N GLY A 92 4.25 -13.67 9.01
CA GLY A 92 5.33 -12.89 8.42
C GLY A 92 4.93 -11.52 7.88
N LEU A 93 3.82 -10.93 8.34
CA LEU A 93 3.31 -9.62 7.91
C LEU A 93 3.12 -9.49 6.39
N VAL A 94 3.00 -10.62 5.68
CA VAL A 94 2.90 -10.64 4.22
C VAL A 94 1.56 -10.04 3.79
N GLY A 95 1.61 -9.07 2.89
CA GLY A 95 0.45 -8.32 2.41
C GLY A 95 0.11 -7.09 3.27
N CYS A 96 0.78 -6.88 4.40
CA CYS A 96 0.75 -5.60 5.10
C CYS A 96 1.46 -4.52 4.28
N LYS A 97 1.08 -3.27 4.54
CA LYS A 97 1.71 -2.10 3.94
C LYS A 97 2.85 -1.64 4.83
N CYS A 98 3.85 -1.05 4.21
CA CYS A 98 4.90 -0.33 4.92
C CYS A 98 5.22 0.98 4.21
N ARG A 99 5.84 1.90 4.94
CA ARG A 99 6.21 3.21 4.44
C ARG A 99 7.64 3.52 4.84
N LEU A 100 8.45 3.89 3.85
CA LEU A 100 9.79 4.43 4.05
C LEU A 100 9.75 5.94 3.83
N ILE A 101 10.28 6.68 4.80
CA ILE A 101 10.28 8.14 4.82
C ILE A 101 11.70 8.61 5.05
N VAL A 102 12.22 9.48 4.19
CA VAL A 102 13.54 10.08 4.39
C VAL A 102 13.37 11.49 4.94
N VAL A 103 13.88 11.74 6.13
CA VAL A 103 13.83 13.02 6.84
C VAL A 103 15.23 13.48 7.21
N ASN A 104 15.40 14.78 7.47
CA ASN A 104 16.66 15.32 7.97
C ASN A 104 16.55 15.57 9.48
N SER A 105 17.56 15.16 10.24
CA SER A 105 17.56 15.25 11.71
C SER A 105 17.49 16.69 12.24
N SER A 106 17.91 17.70 11.46
CA SER A 106 17.80 19.11 11.86
C SER A 106 16.40 19.70 11.66
N LEU A 107 15.52 19.00 10.95
CA LEU A 107 14.17 19.48 10.61
C LEU A 107 13.07 18.59 11.22
N LEU A 108 13.35 17.86 12.30
CA LEU A 108 12.38 16.95 12.94
C LEU A 108 11.13 17.67 13.49
N ASN A 109 11.27 18.95 13.85
CA ASN A 109 10.15 19.79 14.30
C ASN A 109 9.22 20.22 13.16
N GLU A 110 9.69 20.16 11.91
CA GLU A 110 8.87 20.42 10.73
C GLU A 110 8.38 19.08 10.16
N VAL A 111 7.08 18.97 9.85
CA VAL A 111 6.53 17.75 9.23
C VAL A 111 6.84 17.76 7.73
N VAL A 112 8.12 17.54 7.43
CA VAL A 112 8.65 17.58 6.07
C VAL A 112 9.53 16.35 5.84
N ALA A 113 9.31 15.70 4.70
CA ALA A 113 10.11 14.58 4.22
C ALA A 113 10.63 14.86 2.81
N ASP A 114 11.81 14.36 2.50
CA ASP A 114 12.35 14.38 1.13
C ASP A 114 11.66 13.36 0.25
N LEU A 115 11.49 12.16 0.79
CA LEU A 115 10.93 11.01 0.09
C LEU A 115 9.93 10.30 0.97
N ILE A 116 8.77 9.99 0.41
CA ILE A 116 7.77 9.12 1.02
C ILE A 116 7.44 8.03 0.01
N CYS A 117 7.75 6.79 0.35
CA CYS A 117 7.45 5.64 -0.50
C CYS A 117 6.64 4.60 0.26
N VAL A 118 5.52 4.19 -0.34
CA VAL A 118 4.64 3.14 0.20
C VAL A 118 4.90 1.85 -0.58
N TYR A 119 5.12 0.77 0.15
CA TYR A 119 5.38 -0.56 -0.37
C TYR A 119 4.43 -1.58 0.27
N ASP A 120 4.30 -2.73 -0.38
CA ASP A 120 3.66 -3.91 0.18
C ASP A 120 4.75 -4.90 0.59
N ILE A 121 4.61 -5.54 1.75
CA ILE A 121 5.49 -6.63 2.18
C ILE A 121 5.13 -7.88 1.38
N ILE A 122 6.07 -8.38 0.57
CA ILE A 122 5.87 -9.54 -0.30
C ILE A 122 6.29 -10.83 0.42
N GLY A 123 7.30 -10.74 1.28
CA GLY A 123 7.83 -11.84 2.05
C GLY A 123 8.60 -11.32 3.26
N ALA A 124 8.76 -12.17 4.26
CA ALA A 124 9.60 -11.92 5.42
C ALA A 124 10.38 -13.19 5.75
N GLU A 125 11.65 -13.03 6.08
CA GLU A 125 12.54 -14.07 6.54
C GLU A 125 13.13 -13.62 7.88
N ALA A 126 13.21 -14.51 8.86
CA ALA A 126 13.73 -14.19 10.17
C ALA A 126 14.84 -15.17 10.55
N ASP A 127 16.00 -14.61 10.88
CA ASP A 127 17.14 -15.28 11.47
C ASP A 127 17.27 -14.87 12.95
N GLU A 128 18.22 -15.47 13.68
CA GLU A 128 18.49 -15.13 15.09
C GLU A 128 18.87 -13.65 15.26
N ASP A 129 19.61 -13.09 14.29
CA ASP A 129 20.12 -11.72 14.37
C ASP A 129 19.25 -10.68 13.64
N TRP A 130 18.55 -11.09 12.57
CA TRP A 130 17.90 -10.18 11.63
C TRP A 130 16.57 -10.70 11.10
N VAL A 131 15.58 -9.81 11.02
CA VAL A 131 14.35 -9.99 10.25
C VAL A 131 14.48 -9.24 8.93
N ARG A 132 14.45 -9.94 7.79
CA ARG A 132 14.51 -9.35 6.46
C ARG A 132 13.13 -9.32 5.81
N PHE A 133 12.62 -8.12 5.59
CA PHE A 133 11.39 -7.89 4.83
C PHE A 133 11.70 -7.68 3.36
N THR A 134 11.10 -8.47 2.48
CA THR A 134 11.13 -8.22 1.04
C THR A 134 10.00 -7.27 0.69
N LEU A 135 10.36 -6.03 0.35
CA LEU A 135 9.44 -4.98 -0.03
C LEU A 135 9.28 -4.94 -1.55
N GLY A 136 8.06 -4.75 -2.02
CA GLY A 136 7.84 -4.44 -3.42
C GLY A 136 6.69 -3.48 -3.64
N ARG A 137 6.66 -2.91 -4.84
CA ARG A 137 5.60 -1.96 -5.21
C ARG A 137 4.32 -2.71 -5.55
N PRO A 138 3.15 -2.09 -5.31
CA PRO A 138 1.86 -2.68 -5.68
C PRO A 138 1.84 -3.00 -7.17
N SER A 139 1.69 -4.27 -7.49
CA SER A 139 1.70 -4.77 -8.86
C SER A 139 0.37 -4.48 -9.56
N LEU A 140 0.44 -3.75 -10.68
CA LEU A 140 -0.72 -3.56 -11.56
C LEU A 140 -1.15 -4.87 -12.24
N PHE A 141 -0.24 -5.84 -12.41
CA PHE A 141 -0.56 -7.14 -13.01
C PHE A 141 -1.32 -8.06 -12.04
N LYS A 142 -1.10 -7.92 -10.72
CA LYS A 142 -1.94 -8.58 -9.71
C LYS A 142 -3.35 -7.96 -9.65
N ARG A 143 -3.53 -6.76 -10.22
CA ARG A 143 -4.79 -6.04 -10.20
C ARG A 143 -5.58 -6.37 -11.46
N ARG A 144 -6.72 -7.02 -11.28
CA ARG A 144 -7.63 -7.34 -12.39
C ARG A 144 -8.23 -6.07 -12.96
N PHE A 145 -7.92 -5.78 -14.22
CA PHE A 145 -8.57 -4.74 -15.01
C PHE A 145 -9.21 -5.33 -16.27
N PRO A 146 -10.48 -5.01 -16.57
CA PRO A 146 -11.44 -4.26 -15.75
C PRO A 146 -11.86 -5.02 -14.46
N PRO A 147 -12.29 -4.31 -13.40
CA PRO A 147 -12.63 -4.93 -12.11
C PRO A 147 -13.85 -5.86 -12.19
N PHE A 148 -14.73 -5.66 -13.18
CA PHE A 148 -15.90 -6.48 -13.41
C PHE A 148 -15.86 -7.10 -14.79
N ARG A 149 -16.36 -8.33 -14.90
CA ARG A 149 -16.61 -8.96 -16.20
C ARG A 149 -17.77 -8.23 -16.87
N ALA A 150 -17.59 -7.83 -18.12
CA ALA A 150 -18.69 -7.29 -18.91
C ALA A 150 -19.64 -8.44 -19.29
N GLN A 151 -20.83 -8.46 -18.71
CA GLN A 151 -21.87 -9.45 -18.99
C GLN A 151 -23.09 -8.77 -19.62
N PRO A 152 -23.72 -9.37 -20.66
CA PRO A 152 -24.83 -8.72 -21.34
C PRO A 152 -26.09 -8.59 -20.49
N ARG A 153 -26.45 -9.67 -19.79
CA ARG A 153 -27.74 -9.81 -19.09
C ARG A 153 -27.66 -9.77 -17.57
N SER A 154 -26.45 -9.62 -17.02
CA SER A 154 -26.24 -9.63 -15.57
C SER A 154 -25.48 -8.39 -15.12
N CYS A 155 -25.97 -7.78 -14.04
CA CYS A 155 -25.37 -6.65 -13.36
C CYS A 155 -24.32 -7.15 -12.36
N PRO A 156 -23.04 -6.73 -12.49
CA PRO A 156 -22.00 -7.09 -11.53
C PRO A 156 -21.99 -6.23 -10.26
N LEU A 157 -22.90 -5.25 -10.15
CA LEU A 157 -22.90 -4.29 -9.05
C LEU A 157 -23.60 -4.87 -7.82
N ARG A 158 -23.02 -4.62 -6.64
CA ARG A 158 -23.70 -4.94 -5.38
C ARG A 158 -24.91 -4.02 -5.19
N PHE A 159 -26.07 -4.62 -4.95
CA PHE A 159 -27.33 -3.92 -4.73
C PHE A 159 -27.25 -2.94 -3.54
N GLY A 160 -27.90 -1.78 -3.67
CA GLY A 160 -27.96 -0.75 -2.62
C GLY A 160 -26.64 -0.03 -2.29
N LYS A 161 -25.52 -0.41 -2.92
CA LYS A 161 -24.23 0.28 -2.74
C LYS A 161 -24.11 1.47 -3.69
N ALA A 162 -23.15 2.36 -3.41
CA ALA A 162 -22.94 3.61 -4.14
C ALA A 162 -22.91 3.45 -5.69
N ARG A 163 -22.33 2.37 -6.20
CA ARG A 163 -22.30 2.09 -7.66
C ARG A 163 -23.64 1.68 -8.23
N CYS A 164 -24.47 0.95 -7.49
CA CYS A 164 -25.84 0.61 -7.90
C CYS A 164 -26.75 1.84 -7.79
N GLY A 165 -26.64 2.61 -6.69
CA GLY A 165 -27.37 3.86 -6.52
C GLY A 165 -28.86 3.72 -6.18
N TYR A 166 -29.38 2.51 -6.02
CA TYR A 166 -30.74 2.31 -5.52
C TYR A 166 -30.81 2.69 -4.03
N SER A 167 -31.69 3.62 -3.68
CA SER A 167 -31.87 4.15 -2.33
C SER A 167 -33.27 3.92 -1.74
N GLY A 168 -34.13 3.17 -2.44
CA GLY A 168 -35.45 2.82 -1.94
C GLY A 168 -35.40 1.71 -0.87
N SER A 169 -36.44 1.62 -0.05
CA SER A 169 -36.61 0.56 0.96
C SER A 169 -37.54 -0.56 0.50
N GLU A 170 -38.24 -0.39 -0.62
CA GLU A 170 -39.24 -1.33 -1.14
C GLU A 170 -38.64 -2.67 -1.57
N PHE A 171 -37.40 -2.66 -2.06
CA PHE A 171 -36.69 -3.86 -2.48
C PHE A 171 -35.47 -4.11 -1.59
N THR A 172 -35.42 -5.28 -0.96
CA THR A 172 -34.29 -5.72 -0.12
C THR A 172 -33.30 -6.62 -0.87
N SER A 173 -33.68 -7.09 -2.06
CA SER A 173 -32.85 -7.95 -2.93
C SER A 173 -33.03 -7.63 -4.41
N CYS A 174 -32.07 -8.09 -5.22
CA CYS A 174 -32.02 -7.86 -6.67
C CYS A 174 -31.50 -9.11 -7.38
N GLY A 175 -32.20 -9.57 -8.42
CA GLY A 175 -31.78 -10.69 -9.27
C GLY A 175 -30.64 -10.33 -10.23
N GLY A 176 -30.25 -9.05 -10.27
CA GLY A 176 -29.14 -8.56 -11.09
C GLY A 176 -29.48 -8.49 -12.58
N THR A 177 -30.76 -8.45 -12.95
CA THR A 177 -31.19 -8.33 -14.35
C THR A 177 -31.49 -6.89 -14.74
N LEU A 178 -31.56 -6.61 -16.05
CA LEU A 178 -31.97 -5.28 -16.52
C LEU A 178 -33.44 -5.00 -16.19
N ASP A 179 -34.28 -6.03 -16.21
CA ASP A 179 -35.71 -5.91 -15.92
C ASP A 179 -35.93 -5.57 -14.44
N ASP A 180 -35.16 -6.18 -13.53
CA ASP A 180 -35.13 -5.78 -12.12
C ASP A 180 -34.79 -4.28 -11.96
N CYS A 181 -33.79 -3.81 -12.70
CA CYS A 181 -33.41 -2.39 -12.65
C CYS A 181 -34.50 -1.48 -13.25
N ARG A 182 -35.30 -1.94 -14.20
CA ARG A 182 -36.42 -1.18 -14.78
C ARG A 182 -37.58 -1.06 -13.79
N GLU A 183 -37.97 -2.16 -13.14
CA GLU A 183 -39.00 -2.17 -12.10
C GLU A 183 -38.67 -1.17 -10.97
N ARG A 184 -37.39 -1.01 -10.68
CA ARG A 184 -36.86 -0.17 -9.59
C ARG A 184 -36.51 1.25 -10.05
N GLY A 185 -36.83 1.64 -11.28
CA GLY A 185 -36.51 2.96 -11.84
C GLY A 185 -35.01 3.27 -11.93
N ASN A 186 -34.14 2.25 -11.89
CA ASN A 186 -32.69 2.39 -11.79
C ASN A 186 -31.94 1.84 -13.03
N SER A 187 -32.62 1.78 -14.18
CA SER A 187 -32.08 1.26 -15.45
C SER A 187 -30.86 2.05 -15.95
N VAL A 188 -30.79 3.34 -15.65
CA VAL A 188 -29.67 4.23 -16.02
C VAL A 188 -28.35 3.78 -15.39
N ARG A 189 -28.39 3.16 -14.20
CA ARG A 189 -27.21 2.67 -13.48
C ARG A 189 -26.99 1.16 -13.62
N PHE A 190 -27.66 0.52 -14.58
CA PHE A 190 -27.45 -0.90 -14.84
C PHE A 190 -25.98 -1.16 -15.23
N GLY A 191 -25.31 -2.01 -14.46
CA GLY A 191 -23.88 -2.29 -14.65
C GLY A 191 -23.56 -3.29 -15.75
N GLY A 192 -24.56 -3.97 -16.32
CA GLY A 192 -24.36 -4.88 -17.44
C GLY A 192 -24.13 -4.15 -18.77
N ARG A 193 -23.88 -4.91 -19.82
CA ARG A 193 -23.59 -4.39 -21.17
C ARG A 193 -24.54 -5.01 -22.20
N PRO A 194 -25.83 -4.59 -22.28
CA PRO A 194 -26.83 -5.22 -23.14
C PRO A 194 -26.45 -5.29 -24.64
N GLY A 195 -25.58 -4.39 -25.10
CA GLY A 195 -25.06 -4.39 -26.47
C GLY A 195 -24.02 -5.48 -26.77
N LEU A 196 -23.52 -6.20 -25.76
CA LEU A 196 -22.64 -7.35 -25.98
C LEU A 196 -23.46 -8.58 -26.36
N GLN A 197 -23.05 -9.31 -27.39
CA GLN A 197 -23.66 -10.58 -27.74
C GLN A 197 -23.37 -11.64 -26.66
N ALA A 198 -24.37 -12.43 -26.27
CA ALA A 198 -24.25 -13.45 -25.22
C ALA A 198 -23.36 -14.65 -25.61
N LYS A 199 -23.12 -14.85 -26.91
CA LYS A 199 -22.22 -15.87 -27.45
C LYS A 199 -21.02 -15.18 -28.10
N GLY A 200 -19.94 -15.01 -27.36
CA GLY A 200 -18.63 -14.79 -27.99
C GLY A 200 -18.20 -16.10 -28.65
N ALA A 201 -17.96 -16.10 -29.96
CA ALA A 201 -17.36 -17.24 -30.62
C ALA A 201 -16.00 -17.53 -29.97
N ARG A 202 -15.84 -18.71 -29.37
CA ARG A 202 -14.51 -19.26 -29.08
C ARG A 202 -13.98 -19.79 -30.41
N TYR A 203 -13.00 -19.09 -30.98
CA TYR A 203 -12.10 -19.76 -31.92
C TYR A 203 -11.27 -20.74 -31.09
N ILE A 204 -11.51 -22.04 -31.32
CA ILE A 204 -10.67 -23.14 -30.85
C ILE A 204 -9.47 -23.20 -31.80
#